data_AF-A0AA87Y5P6-F1
#
_entry.id   AF-A0AA87Y5P6-F1
#
_cell.length_a   1.000
_cell.length_b   1.000
_cell.length_c   1.000
_cell.angle_alpha   90.00
_cell.angle_beta   90.00
_cell.angle_gamma   90.00
#
_symmetry.space_group_name_H-M   'P 1'
#
loop_
_entity.id
_entity.type
_entity.pdbx_description
1 polymer ?
#
loop_
_entity_poly.entity_id
_entity_poly.type
_entity_poly.pdbx_seq_one_letter_code
_entity_poly.pdbx_strand_id
1 'polypeptide(L)'
;MKSDLRKNPQRSMGRYWLAMSDASAFTLVRSSISIADALRRDMADQAHIVTLISAPEVAVQLLTAAEAAWGKGKATHLMAQLVDLRGHDCVCRARAWSLLRDTIASLPTTLWAQEKLTARRELIDDIDRQANAARSETPPLPSKLEVMEQQWRESVQRGAPQR
;
A
#
# COMPACT_ATOMS: atom_id res chain seq x y z
N MET A 1 -56.09 25.01 -19.40
CA MET A 1 -55.40 24.35 -18.27
C MET A 1 -53.90 24.59 -18.40
N LYS A 2 -53.31 25.48 -17.58
CA LYS A 2 -51.85 25.66 -17.53
C LYS A 2 -51.27 24.49 -16.75
N SER A 3 -50.62 23.55 -17.42
CA SER A 3 -49.89 22.46 -16.77
C SER A 3 -48.77 23.07 -15.91
N ASP A 4 -48.85 22.87 -14.60
CA ASP A 4 -47.86 23.38 -13.66
C ASP A 4 -46.56 22.55 -13.81
N LEU A 5 -45.67 23.02 -14.69
CA LEU A 5 -44.39 22.39 -15.05
C LEU A 5 -43.41 22.27 -13.86
N ARG A 6 -43.76 22.82 -12.69
CA ARG A 6 -42.98 22.72 -11.44
C ARG A 6 -43.09 21.34 -10.78
N LYS A 7 -44.14 20.58 -11.06
CA LYS A 7 -44.38 19.22 -10.53
C LYS A 7 -44.02 18.13 -11.53
N ASN A 8 -43.09 18.38 -12.46
CA ASN A 8 -42.68 17.35 -13.42
C ASN A 8 -41.63 16.41 -12.79
N PRO A 9 -41.97 15.14 -12.46
CA PRO A 9 -41.07 14.23 -11.76
C PRO A 9 -39.79 13.96 -12.54
N GLN A 10 -39.86 14.05 -13.88
CA GLN A 10 -38.73 13.83 -14.78
C GLN A 10 -37.66 14.93 -14.64
N ARG A 11 -38.03 16.18 -14.32
CA ARG A 11 -37.06 17.26 -14.05
C ARG A 11 -36.36 17.11 -12.70
N SER A 12 -37.05 16.61 -11.67
CA SER A 12 -36.42 16.28 -10.39
C SER A 12 -35.51 15.07 -10.49
N MET A 13 -35.86 14.10 -11.35
CA MET A 13 -35.09 12.85 -11.49
C MET A 13 -33.64 13.13 -11.88
N GLY A 14 -33.39 13.99 -12.88
CA GLY A 14 -32.02 14.34 -13.28
C GLY A 14 -31.18 14.98 -12.16
N ARG A 15 -31.79 15.80 -11.29
CA ARG A 15 -31.12 16.38 -10.12
C ARG A 15 -30.81 15.34 -9.06
N TYR A 16 -31.73 14.40 -8.83
CA TYR A 16 -31.49 13.26 -7.93
C TYR A 16 -30.37 12.36 -8.46
N TRP A 17 -30.32 12.08 -9.76
CA TRP A 17 -29.23 11.31 -10.37
C TRP A 17 -27.87 11.97 -10.20
N LEU A 18 -27.77 13.29 -10.43
CA LEU A 18 -26.54 14.03 -10.19
C LEU A 18 -26.14 14.01 -8.71
N ALA A 19 -27.08 14.28 -7.80
CA ALA A 19 -26.80 14.24 -6.36
C ALA A 19 -26.37 12.84 -5.87
N MET A 20 -26.97 11.78 -6.41
CA MET A 20 -26.58 10.40 -6.11
C MET A 20 -25.19 10.08 -6.67
N SER A 21 -24.87 10.56 -7.87
CA SER A 21 -23.54 10.44 -8.47
C SER A 21 -22.49 11.13 -7.60
N ASP A 22 -22.73 12.38 -7.18
CA ASP A 22 -21.84 13.12 -6.30
C ASP A 22 -21.66 12.39 -4.96
N ALA A 23 -22.75 11.93 -4.34
CA ALA A 23 -22.68 11.18 -3.09
C ALA A 23 -21.86 9.89 -3.21
N SER A 24 -21.96 9.20 -4.34
CA SER A 24 -21.17 8.00 -4.61
C SER A 24 -19.67 8.33 -4.76
N ALA A 25 -19.33 9.41 -5.46
CA ALA A 25 -17.96 9.87 -5.61
C ALA A 25 -17.36 10.31 -4.26
N PHE A 26 -18.11 11.07 -3.46
CA PHE A 26 -17.70 11.43 -2.09
C PHE A 26 -17.45 10.20 -1.22
N THR A 27 -18.32 9.18 -1.32
CA THR A 27 -18.16 7.93 -0.57
C THR A 27 -16.89 7.18 -0.98
N LEU A 28 -16.58 7.13 -2.28
CA LEU A 28 -15.35 6.53 -2.79
C LEU A 28 -14.11 7.26 -2.28
N VAL A 29 -14.07 8.59 -2.38
CA VAL A 29 -12.93 9.39 -1.88
C VAL A 29 -12.75 9.20 -0.38
N ARG A 30 -13.83 9.25 0.41
CA ARG A 30 -13.78 9.03 1.86
C ARG A 30 -13.25 7.62 2.19
N SER A 31 -13.68 6.61 1.45
CA SER A 31 -13.17 5.24 1.59
C SER A 31 -11.67 5.17 1.30
N SER A 32 -11.21 5.81 0.22
CA SER A 32 -9.79 5.84 -0.14
C SER A 32 -8.94 6.55 0.92
N ILE A 33 -9.42 7.65 1.50
CA ILE A 33 -8.75 8.34 2.60
C ILE A 33 -8.66 7.43 3.84
N SER A 34 -9.73 6.72 4.17
CA SER A 34 -9.72 5.76 5.29
C SER A 34 -8.73 4.62 5.07
N ILE A 35 -8.62 4.11 3.84
CA ILE A 35 -7.66 3.07 3.46
C ILE A 35 -6.21 3.61 3.54
N ALA A 36 -5.99 4.83 3.06
CA ALA A 36 -4.68 5.49 3.12
C ALA A 36 -4.23 5.76 4.57
N ASP A 37 -5.15 6.14 5.45
CA ASP A 37 -4.89 6.32 6.86
C ASP A 37 -4.58 4.98 7.57
N ALA A 38 -5.28 3.91 7.21
CA ALA A 38 -4.97 2.56 7.69
C ALA A 38 -3.57 2.13 7.23
N LEU A 39 -3.21 2.33 5.95
CA LEU A 39 -1.87 2.06 5.44
C LEU A 39 -0.79 2.81 6.24
N ARG A 40 -0.99 4.10 6.52
CA ARG A 40 -0.06 4.89 7.32
C ARG A 40 0.16 4.31 8.71
N ARG A 41 -0.92 3.92 9.38
CA ARG A 41 -0.87 3.31 10.72
C ARG A 41 -0.18 1.95 10.66
N ASP A 42 -0.55 1.10 9.72
CA ASP A 42 0.05 -0.22 9.56
C ASP A 42 1.55 -0.15 9.20
N MET A 43 1.97 0.84 8.41
CA MET A 43 3.39 1.08 8.12
C MET A 43 4.17 1.41 9.39
N ALA A 44 3.61 2.28 10.25
CA ALA A 44 4.25 2.66 11.50
C ALA A 44 4.26 1.48 12.50
N ASP A 45 3.14 0.78 12.64
CA ASP A 45 2.94 -0.24 13.66
C ASP A 45 3.62 -1.56 13.30
N GLN A 46 3.53 -1.99 12.04
CA GLN A 46 3.97 -3.32 11.61
C GLN A 46 5.30 -3.32 10.86
N ALA A 47 5.61 -2.24 10.13
CA ALA A 47 6.86 -2.12 9.37
C ALA A 47 7.86 -1.17 10.04
N HIS A 48 7.49 -0.51 11.14
CA HIS A 48 8.30 0.49 11.84
C HIS A 48 8.79 1.62 10.92
N ILE A 49 7.97 2.00 9.94
CA ILE A 49 8.29 3.01 8.94
C ILE A 49 7.22 4.10 8.94
N VAL A 50 7.66 5.35 9.03
CA VAL A 50 6.78 6.53 8.98
C VAL A 50 6.70 7.03 7.55
N THR A 51 5.48 7.24 7.05
CA THR A 51 5.24 7.84 5.73
C THR A 51 5.65 9.31 5.68
N LEU A 52 6.17 9.73 4.54
CA LEU A 52 6.64 11.10 4.28
C LEU A 52 5.49 12.13 4.19
N ILE A 53 4.32 11.67 3.76
CA ILE A 53 3.18 12.53 3.40
C ILE A 53 1.94 12.15 4.21
N SER A 54 1.05 13.11 4.48
CA SER A 54 -0.18 12.97 5.26
C SER A 54 -1.17 11.94 4.67
N ALA A 55 -2.12 11.44 5.46
CA ALA A 55 -3.11 10.47 4.98
C ALA A 55 -3.91 10.93 3.74
N PRO A 56 -4.36 12.19 3.64
CA PRO A 56 -5.00 12.70 2.42
C PRO A 56 -4.06 12.67 1.21
N GLU A 57 -2.78 13.02 1.40
CA GLU A 57 -1.79 13.00 0.32
C GLU A 57 -1.47 11.57 -0.12
N VAL A 58 -1.39 10.60 0.80
CA VAL A 58 -1.29 9.17 0.47
C VAL A 58 -2.50 8.76 -0.38
N ALA A 59 -3.72 9.15 0.01
CA ALA A 59 -4.92 8.84 -0.77
C ALA A 59 -4.86 9.44 -2.17
N VAL A 60 -4.38 10.67 -2.32
CA VAL A 60 -4.16 11.29 -3.63
C VAL A 60 -3.19 10.47 -4.48
N GLN A 61 -2.03 10.05 -3.94
CA GLN A 61 -1.08 9.25 -4.71
C GLN A 61 -1.67 7.90 -5.16
N LEU A 62 -2.44 7.24 -4.28
CA LEU A 62 -3.12 5.98 -4.61
C LEU A 62 -4.18 6.17 -5.71
N LEU A 63 -4.96 7.25 -5.63
CA LEU A 63 -5.97 7.60 -6.63
C LEU A 63 -5.34 7.98 -7.97
N THR A 64 -4.26 8.77 -7.94
CA THR A 64 -3.50 9.12 -9.14
C THR A 64 -2.91 7.89 -9.82
N ALA A 65 -2.39 6.93 -9.04
CA ALA A 65 -1.90 5.66 -9.59
C ALA A 65 -3.01 4.86 -10.28
N ALA A 66 -4.21 4.81 -9.68
CA ALA A 66 -5.37 4.14 -10.26
C ALA A 66 -5.87 4.84 -11.53
N GLU A 67 -6.00 6.17 -11.51
CA GLU A 67 -6.45 6.98 -12.64
C GLU A 67 -5.47 6.88 -13.82
N ALA A 68 -4.18 7.00 -13.55
CA ALA A 68 -3.12 6.92 -14.55
C ALA A 68 -2.80 5.48 -15.02
N ALA A 69 -3.55 4.48 -14.54
CA ALA A 69 -3.36 3.07 -14.89
C ALA A 69 -1.91 2.61 -14.66
N TRP A 70 -1.32 2.94 -13.50
CA TRP A 70 0.03 2.49 -13.21
C TRP A 70 0.06 0.96 -13.20
N GLY A 71 0.94 0.41 -14.03
CA GLY A 71 1.18 -1.02 -14.18
C GLY A 71 2.61 -1.38 -13.82
N LYS A 72 3.17 -2.36 -14.54
CA LYS A 72 4.51 -2.88 -14.28
C LYS A 72 5.59 -1.79 -14.32
N GLY A 73 6.47 -1.77 -13.31
CA GLY A 73 7.60 -0.85 -13.21
C GLY A 73 7.29 0.46 -12.48
N LYS A 74 6.05 0.68 -12.04
CA LYS A 74 5.64 1.86 -11.26
C LYS A 74 5.58 1.61 -9.75
N ALA A 75 5.76 0.37 -9.29
CA ALA A 75 5.72 0.04 -7.86
C ALA A 75 6.77 0.82 -7.05
N THR A 76 8.01 0.87 -7.52
CA THR A 76 9.13 1.62 -6.91
C THR A 76 8.86 3.11 -6.85
N HIS A 77 8.30 3.66 -7.93
CA HIS A 77 7.92 5.07 -7.96
C HIS A 77 6.84 5.39 -6.94
N LEU A 78 5.77 4.58 -6.88
CA LEU A 78 4.70 4.75 -5.90
C LEU A 78 5.24 4.68 -4.48
N MET A 79 6.02 3.65 -4.14
CA MET A 79 6.58 3.50 -2.80
C MET A 79 7.48 4.68 -2.41
N ALA A 80 8.33 5.16 -3.32
CA ALA A 80 9.22 6.29 -3.07
C ALA A 80 8.48 7.61 -2.80
N GLN A 81 7.25 7.77 -3.31
CA GLN A 81 6.41 8.94 -3.00
C GLN A 81 5.78 8.84 -1.60
N LEU A 82 5.58 7.63 -1.09
CA LEU A 82 4.93 7.40 0.20
C LEU A 82 5.94 7.39 1.35
N VAL A 83 7.09 6.75 1.13
CA VAL A 83 8.00 6.30 2.17
C VAL A 83 9.45 6.34 1.68
N ASP A 84 10.38 6.75 2.54
CA ASP A 84 11.80 6.51 2.32
C ASP A 84 12.19 5.15 2.90
N LEU A 85 12.53 4.19 2.04
CA LEU A 85 12.96 2.85 2.47
C LEU A 85 14.48 2.76 2.70
N ARG A 86 15.24 3.83 2.46
CA ARG A 86 16.69 3.83 2.65
C ARG A 86 17.02 3.72 4.14
N GLY A 87 17.91 2.80 4.49
CA GLY A 87 18.37 2.60 5.87
C GLY A 87 17.48 1.70 6.73
N HIS A 88 16.31 1.28 6.24
CA HIS A 88 15.50 0.26 6.92
C HIS A 88 16.04 -1.14 6.62
N ASP A 89 15.79 -2.12 7.49
CA ASP A 89 16.20 -3.50 7.24
C ASP A 89 15.37 -4.18 6.12
N CYS A 90 15.82 -5.35 5.66
CA CYS A 90 15.17 -6.13 4.60
C CYS A 90 13.75 -6.60 4.98
N VAL A 91 13.50 -6.88 6.27
CA VAL A 91 12.21 -7.36 6.79
C VAL A 91 11.17 -6.25 6.81
N CYS A 92 11.53 -5.07 7.32
CA CYS A 92 10.74 -3.84 7.34
C CYS A 92 10.41 -3.40 5.93
N ARG A 93 11.39 -3.40 5.02
CA ARG A 93 11.14 -3.12 3.59
C ARG A 93 10.15 -4.11 2.98
N ALA A 94 10.36 -5.41 3.18
CA ALA A 94 9.44 -6.44 2.67
C ALA A 94 8.02 -6.30 3.24
N ARG A 95 7.91 -5.91 4.51
CA ARG A 95 6.62 -5.66 5.18
C ARG A 95 5.92 -4.45 4.59
N ALA A 96 6.64 -3.33 4.40
CA ALA A 96 6.09 -2.15 3.74
C ALA A 96 5.55 -2.46 2.34
N TRP A 97 6.32 -3.22 1.53
CA TRP A 97 5.85 -3.67 0.23
C TRP A 97 4.58 -4.52 0.30
N SER A 98 4.49 -5.43 1.28
CA SER A 98 3.32 -6.28 1.47
C SER A 98 2.08 -5.44 1.87
N LEU A 99 2.25 -4.46 2.76
CA LEU A 99 1.17 -3.55 3.17
C LEU A 99 0.67 -2.68 2.01
N LEU A 100 1.58 -2.18 1.17
CA LEU A 100 1.20 -1.44 -0.03
C LEU A 100 0.41 -2.30 -1.01
N ARG A 101 0.83 -3.57 -1.21
CA ARG A 101 0.11 -4.54 -2.05
C ARG A 101 -1.34 -4.71 -1.58
N ASP A 102 -1.50 -4.97 -0.29
CA ASP A 102 -2.81 -5.24 0.31
C ASP A 102 -3.70 -3.99 0.24
N THR A 103 -3.10 -2.80 0.39
CA THR A 103 -3.79 -1.51 0.19
C THR A 103 -4.33 -1.37 -1.22
N ILE A 104 -3.49 -1.57 -2.25
CA ILE A 104 -3.92 -1.50 -3.66
C ILE A 104 -4.99 -2.55 -3.97
N ALA A 105 -4.88 -3.74 -3.37
CA ALA A 105 -5.88 -4.80 -3.48
C ALA A 105 -7.21 -4.44 -2.80
N SER A 106 -7.19 -3.65 -1.73
CA SER A 106 -8.40 -3.21 -0.99
C SER A 106 -9.12 -2.00 -1.61
N LEU A 107 -8.45 -1.23 -2.47
CA LEU A 107 -9.07 -0.09 -3.14
C LEU A 107 -10.29 -0.53 -3.98
N PRO A 108 -11.40 0.24 -3.96
CA PRO A 108 -12.57 -0.06 -4.77
C PRO A 108 -12.21 -0.24 -6.25
N THR A 109 -12.67 -1.34 -6.85
CA THR A 109 -12.42 -1.64 -8.26
C THR A 109 -13.04 -0.61 -9.20
N THR A 110 -14.10 0.08 -8.76
CA THR A 110 -14.73 1.18 -9.49
C THR A 110 -13.82 2.40 -9.71
N LEU A 111 -12.71 2.51 -8.97
CA LEU A 111 -11.68 3.54 -9.20
C LEU A 111 -10.84 3.23 -10.44
N TRP A 112 -10.82 1.97 -10.86
CA TRP A 112 -10.09 1.51 -12.03
C TRP A 112 -11.08 1.41 -13.18
N ALA A 113 -10.82 2.12 -14.28
CA ALA A 113 -11.59 1.89 -15.50
C ALA A 113 -11.47 0.42 -15.92
N GLN A 114 -12.52 -0.14 -16.52
CA GLN A 114 -12.60 -1.58 -16.78
C GLN A 114 -11.44 -2.08 -17.65
N GLU A 115 -11.01 -1.25 -18.61
CA GLU A 115 -9.86 -1.46 -19.48
C GLU A 115 -8.50 -1.35 -18.76
N LYS A 116 -8.47 -0.79 -17.55
CA LYS A 116 -7.27 -0.57 -16.72
C LYS A 116 -7.11 -1.61 -15.61
N LEU A 117 -8.03 -2.58 -15.48
CA LEU A 117 -7.93 -3.64 -14.47
C LEU A 117 -6.71 -4.54 -14.67
N THR A 118 -6.23 -4.70 -15.91
CA THR A 118 -4.97 -5.41 -16.19
C THR A 118 -3.78 -4.66 -15.58
N ALA A 119 -3.73 -3.33 -15.71
CA ALA A 119 -2.66 -2.52 -15.13
C ALA A 119 -2.65 -2.62 -13.60
N ARG A 120 -3.83 -2.63 -12.96
CA ARG A 120 -3.94 -2.90 -11.52
C ARG A 120 -3.27 -4.20 -11.12
N ARG A 121 -3.56 -5.27 -11.86
CA ARG A 121 -2.99 -6.60 -11.58
C ARG A 121 -1.48 -6.59 -11.76
N GLU A 122 -1.00 -5.99 -12.85
CA GLU A 122 0.44 -5.86 -13.09
C GLU A 122 1.15 -5.04 -12.01
N LEU A 123 0.51 -4.00 -11.48
CA LEU A 123 1.05 -3.22 -10.37
C LEU A 123 1.14 -4.06 -9.09
N ILE A 124 0.09 -4.82 -8.76
CA ILE A 124 0.08 -5.73 -7.61
C ILE A 124 1.19 -6.78 -7.76
N ASP A 125 1.32 -7.38 -8.95
CA ASP A 125 2.35 -8.38 -9.23
C ASP A 125 3.77 -7.78 -9.14
N ASP A 126 3.95 -6.53 -9.59
CA ASP A 126 5.23 -5.82 -9.50
C ASP A 126 5.58 -5.48 -8.04
N ILE A 127 4.61 -5.04 -7.24
CA ILE A 127 4.78 -4.83 -5.79
C ILE A 127 5.16 -6.14 -5.10
N ASP A 128 4.51 -7.26 -5.44
CA ASP A 128 4.81 -8.55 -4.84
C ASP A 128 6.23 -9.03 -5.17
N ARG A 129 6.71 -8.77 -6.40
CA ARG A 129 8.12 -9.01 -6.77
C ARG A 129 9.09 -8.19 -5.91
N GLN A 130 8.79 -6.91 -5.66
CA GLN A 130 9.63 -6.08 -4.79
C GLN A 130 9.61 -6.57 -3.33
N ALA A 131 8.46 -7.03 -2.84
CA ALA A 131 8.35 -7.65 -1.52
C ALA A 131 9.23 -8.89 -1.42
N ASN A 132 9.17 -9.78 -2.43
CA ASN A 132 9.96 -11.01 -2.46
C ASN A 132 11.46 -10.74 -2.60
N ALA A 133 11.85 -9.76 -3.42
CA ALA A 133 13.23 -9.31 -3.54
C ALA A 133 13.79 -8.84 -2.19
N ALA A 134 13.06 -7.97 -1.49
CA ALA A 134 13.45 -7.51 -0.16
C ALA A 134 13.56 -8.66 0.86
N ARG A 135 12.67 -9.67 0.80
CA ARG A 135 12.77 -10.86 1.67
C ARG A 135 14.00 -11.70 1.35
N SER A 136 14.34 -11.85 0.07
CA SER A 136 15.49 -12.66 -0.35
C SER A 136 16.85 -12.08 0.08
N GLU A 137 16.88 -10.79 0.42
CA GLU A 137 18.06 -10.13 1.01
C GLU A 137 18.24 -10.46 2.50
N THR A 138 17.28 -11.17 3.12
CA THR A 138 17.43 -11.64 4.51
C THR A 138 18.57 -12.66 4.55
N PRO A 139 19.65 -12.40 5.32
CA PRO A 139 20.72 -13.38 5.45
C PRO A 139 20.13 -14.68 5.99
N PRO A 140 20.57 -15.85 5.47
CA PRO A 140 20.08 -17.13 5.96
C PRO A 140 20.29 -17.19 7.48
N LEU A 141 19.26 -17.60 8.21
CA LEU A 141 19.37 -17.84 9.65
C LEU A 141 20.58 -18.76 9.88
N PRO A 142 21.44 -18.48 10.87
CA PRO A 142 22.57 -19.34 11.17
C PRO A 142 22.05 -20.74 11.43
N SER A 143 22.63 -21.71 10.75
CA SER A 143 22.31 -23.12 10.91
C SER A 143 22.51 -23.52 12.38
N LYS A 144 21.81 -24.57 12.83
CA LYS A 144 22.03 -25.12 14.19
C LYS A 144 23.50 -25.42 14.48
N LEU A 145 24.25 -25.82 13.46
CA LEU A 145 25.70 -26.06 13.52
C LEU A 145 26.49 -24.77 13.76
N GLU A 146 26.19 -23.69 13.04
CA GLU A 146 26.85 -22.39 13.23
C GLU A 146 26.54 -21.78 14.60
N VAL A 147 25.30 -21.96 15.10
CA VAL A 147 24.92 -21.55 16.47
C VAL A 147 25.70 -22.35 17.52
N MET A 148 25.82 -23.66 17.35
CA MET A 148 26.62 -24.50 18.26
C MET A 148 28.11 -24.16 18.19
N GLU A 149 28.63 -23.84 17.01
CA GLU A 149 30.03 -23.45 16.83
C GLU A 149 30.33 -22.08 17.46
N GLN A 150 29.41 -21.11 17.35
CA GLN A 150 29.50 -19.82 18.05
C GLN A 150 29.48 -20.00 19.57
N GLN A 151 28.57 -20.82 20.10
CA GLN A 151 28.51 -21.12 21.53
C GLN A 151 29.80 -21.80 22.02
N TRP A 152 30.36 -22.73 21.24
CA TRP A 152 31.65 -23.34 21.54
C TRP A 152 32.79 -22.32 21.54
N ARG A 153 32.91 -21.49 20.50
CA ARG A 153 33.94 -20.42 20.41
C ARG A 153 33.87 -19.46 21.60
N GLU A 154 32.67 -19.05 22.00
CA GLU A 154 32.47 -18.18 23.16
C GLU A 154 32.85 -18.87 24.48
N SER A 155 32.58 -20.16 24.63
CA SER A 155 32.98 -20.93 25.82
C SER A 155 34.50 -21.08 25.93
N VAL A 156 35.19 -21.27 24.81
CA VAL A 156 36.65 -21.39 24.75
C VAL A 156 37.32 -20.04 25.05
N GLN A 157 36.78 -18.93 24.53
CA GLN A 157 37.28 -17.58 24.84
C GLN A 157 37.06 -17.18 26.30
N ARG A 158 35.95 -17.58 26.92
CA ARG A 158 35.69 -17.35 28.36
C ARG A 158 36.54 -18.24 29.28
N GLY A 159 36.95 -19.43 28.80
CA GLY A 159 37.79 -20.36 29.54
C GLY A 159 39.30 -20.15 29.39
N ALA A 160 39.75 -19.21 28.54
CA ALA A 160 41.16 -18.93 28.36
C ALA A 160 41.72 -18.13 29.57
N PRO A 161 42.63 -18.71 30.37
CA PRO A 161 43.29 -17.93 31.43
C PRO A 161 44.10 -16.80 30.79
N GLN A 162 43.89 -15.56 31.25
CA GLN A 162 44.79 -14.46 30.96
C GLN A 162 46.09 -14.66 31.75
N ARG A 163 47.03 -15.37 31.11
CA ARG A 163 48.43 -15.59 31.51
C ARG A 163 48.69 -16.31 32.83
#